data_AF-A0A9Q3JWM4-F1
#
_entry.id   AF-A0A9Q3JWM4-F1
#
_cell.length_a   1.000
_cell.length_b   1.000
_cell.length_c   1.000
_cell.angle_alpha   90.00
_cell.angle_beta   90.00
_cell.angle_gamma   90.00
#
_symmetry.space_group_name_H-M   'P 1'
#
loop_
_entity.id
_entity.type
_entity.pdbx_description
1 polymer ?
#
loop_
_entity_poly.entity_id
_entity_poly.type
_entity_poly.pdbx_seq_one_letter_code
_entity_poly.pdbx_strand_id
1 'polypeptide(L)'
;MYIEFFNEVMKTYAKHKQCGILSQLLQQKYRSPELESQLEEPWLRDHNDNNNFLIDGLLYLREKHTSALTIIDRNYISLILQGCHDCPYMGHMSEDRTKERVARTAWWCIWDQELS
;
A
#
# COMPACT_ATOMS: atom_id res chain seq x y z
N MET A 1 18.82 -0.86 -9.24
CA MET A 1 18.48 -1.53 -7.98
C MET A 1 17.20 -0.99 -7.32
N TYR A 2 17.13 0.24 -6.78
CA TYR A 2 15.86 0.74 -6.18
C TYR A 2 14.74 1.05 -7.20
N ILE A 3 15.09 1.56 -8.37
CA ILE A 3 14.13 1.88 -9.43
C ILE A 3 13.41 0.62 -9.94
N GLU A 4 14.10 -0.52 -9.98
CA GLU A 4 13.52 -1.80 -10.43
C GLU A 4 12.43 -2.26 -9.47
N PHE A 5 12.65 -2.13 -8.15
CA PHE A 5 11.62 -2.44 -7.15
C PHE A 5 10.34 -1.61 -7.36
N PHE A 6 10.46 -0.29 -7.48
CA PHE A 6 9.29 0.58 -7.67
C PHE A 6 8.57 0.32 -8.99
N ASN A 7 9.32 0.04 -10.06
CA ASN A 7 8.75 -0.34 -11.35
C ASN A 7 7.95 -1.65 -11.26
N GLU A 8 8.46 -2.64 -10.53
CA GLU A 8 7.74 -3.89 -10.32
C GLU A 8 6.50 -3.69 -9.45
N VAL A 9 6.57 -2.87 -8.39
CA VAL A 9 5.39 -2.50 -7.60
C VAL A 9 4.31 -1.86 -8.49
N MET A 10 4.66 -0.89 -9.34
CA MET A 10 3.70 -0.29 -10.27
C MET A 10 3.06 -1.30 -11.22
N LYS A 11 3.82 -2.28 -11.74
CA LYS A 11 3.27 -3.35 -12.59
C LYS A 11 2.25 -4.21 -11.86
N THR A 12 2.32 -4.31 -10.54
CA THR A 12 1.36 -5.11 -9.75
C THR A 12 -0.01 -4.42 -9.65
N TYR A 13 -0.07 -3.08 -9.73
CA TYR A 13 -1.33 -2.35 -9.68
C TYR A 13 -2.23 -2.67 -10.87
N ALA A 14 -1.65 -2.87 -12.05
CA ALA A 14 -2.40 -3.29 -13.25
C ALA A 14 -3.05 -4.67 -13.10
N LYS A 15 -2.55 -5.51 -12.19
CA LYS A 15 -3.07 -6.86 -11.92
C LYS A 15 -4.13 -6.88 -10.82
N HIS A 16 -4.23 -5.81 -10.02
CA HIS A 16 -5.18 -5.71 -8.91
C HIS A 16 -6.29 -4.71 -9.23
N LYS A 17 -7.52 -5.22 -9.40
CA LYS A 17 -8.70 -4.44 -9.81
C LYS A 17 -8.82 -3.11 -9.06
N GLN A 18 -8.81 -3.15 -7.72
CA GLN A 18 -9.03 -1.96 -6.89
C GLN A 18 -7.93 -0.91 -7.08
N CYS A 19 -6.67 -1.33 -7.22
CA CYS A 19 -5.55 -0.41 -7.40
C CYS A 19 -5.46 0.16 -8.81
N GLY A 20 -5.87 -0.63 -9.81
CA GLY A 20 -6.08 -0.13 -11.17
C GLY A 20 -7.12 0.99 -11.19
N ILE A 21 -8.28 0.79 -10.54
CA ILE A 21 -9.35 1.79 -10.44
C ILE A 21 -8.85 3.03 -9.69
N LEU A 22 -8.22 2.85 -8.52
CA LEU A 22 -7.68 3.95 -7.71
C LEU A 22 -6.65 4.78 -8.50
N SER A 23 -5.77 4.11 -9.24
CA SER A 23 -4.75 4.77 -10.05
C SER A 23 -5.39 5.63 -11.15
N GLN A 24 -6.44 5.13 -11.79
CA GLN A 24 -7.18 5.89 -12.80
C GLN A 24 -7.90 7.09 -12.18
N LEU A 25 -8.60 6.90 -11.06
CA LEU A 25 -9.29 7.96 -10.34
C LEU A 25 -8.34 9.09 -9.93
N LEU A 26 -7.16 8.74 -9.40
CA LEU A 26 -6.17 9.71 -8.92
C LEU A 26 -5.39 10.40 -10.05
N GLN A 27 -5.34 9.82 -11.25
CA GLN A 27 -4.75 10.46 -12.44
C GLN A 27 -5.74 11.40 -13.15
N GLN A 28 -7.04 11.20 -12.96
CA GLN A 28 -8.07 12.03 -13.55
C GLN A 28 -8.14 13.40 -12.85
N LYS A 29 -8.30 14.47 -13.65
CA LYS A 29 -8.52 15.81 -13.12
C LYS A 29 -9.93 16.02 -12.54
N TYR A 30 -10.85 15.13 -12.83
CA TYR A 30 -12.26 15.23 -12.48
C TYR A 30 -12.72 13.94 -11.82
N ARG A 31 -13.69 14.05 -10.89
CA ARG A 31 -14.31 12.88 -10.27
C ARG A 31 -15.05 12.05 -11.31
N SER A 32 -14.99 10.73 -11.16
CA SER A 32 -15.70 9.77 -11.99
C SER A 32 -16.56 8.88 -11.10
N PRO A 33 -17.86 9.23 -10.89
CA PRO A 33 -18.76 8.45 -10.05
C PRO A 33 -18.91 6.99 -10.50
N GLU A 34 -18.75 6.73 -11.80
CA GLU A 34 -18.77 5.38 -12.36
C GLU A 34 -17.58 4.54 -11.86
N LEU A 35 -16.38 5.12 -11.83
CA LEU A 35 -15.19 4.44 -11.31
C LEU A 35 -15.23 4.35 -9.77
N GLU A 36 -15.70 5.39 -9.08
CA GLU A 36 -15.90 5.38 -7.63
C GLU A 36 -16.85 4.25 -7.21
N SER A 37 -17.92 4.00 -7.98
CA SER A 37 -18.89 2.92 -7.70
C SER A 37 -18.30 1.50 -7.80
N GLN A 38 -17.13 1.36 -8.42
CA GLN A 38 -16.43 0.07 -8.57
C GLN A 38 -15.42 -0.19 -7.45
N LEU A 39 -15.15 0.82 -6.60
CA LEU A 39 -14.32 0.66 -5.42
C LEU A 39 -15.10 -0.10 -4.33
N GLU A 40 -14.42 -1.07 -3.73
CA GLU A 40 -14.94 -1.85 -2.61
C GLU A 40 -14.30 -1.35 -1.30
N GLU A 41 -14.92 -1.60 -0.16
CA GLU A 41 -14.31 -1.28 1.14
C GLU A 41 -13.01 -2.10 1.35
N PRO A 42 -11.97 -1.54 2.00
CA PRO A 42 -11.88 -0.18 2.56
C PRO A 42 -11.44 0.89 1.56
N TRP A 43 -11.09 0.53 0.32
CA TRP A 43 -10.57 1.43 -0.72
C TRP A 43 -11.48 2.62 -1.00
N LEU A 44 -12.79 2.37 -1.03
CA LEU A 44 -13.79 3.42 -1.25
C LEU A 44 -13.74 4.49 -0.15
N ARG A 45 -13.68 4.06 1.11
CA ARG A 45 -13.59 4.96 2.27
C ARG A 45 -12.31 5.79 2.23
N ASP A 46 -11.17 5.13 2.07
CA ASP A 46 -9.87 5.81 2.02
C ASP A 46 -9.78 6.81 0.86
N HIS A 47 -10.42 6.49 -0.27
CA HIS A 47 -10.50 7.40 -1.41
C HIS A 47 -11.36 8.63 -1.08
N ASN A 48 -12.56 8.42 -0.52
CA ASN A 48 -13.49 9.49 -0.17
C ASN A 48 -12.92 10.45 0.89
N ASP A 49 -12.14 9.91 1.82
CA ASP A 49 -11.45 10.67 2.87
C ASP A 49 -10.21 11.42 2.34
N ASN A 50 -9.86 11.26 1.06
CA ASN A 50 -8.63 11.77 0.43
C ASN A 50 -7.35 11.24 1.08
N ASN A 51 -7.41 10.02 1.61
CA ASN A 51 -6.24 9.35 2.17
C ASN A 51 -5.37 8.74 1.06
N ASN A 52 -5.93 8.38 -0.09
CA ASN A 52 -5.15 7.85 -1.20
C ASN A 52 -4.59 8.95 -2.11
N PHE A 53 -3.34 8.80 -2.54
CA PHE A 53 -2.71 9.70 -3.50
C PHE A 53 -1.65 8.98 -4.34
N LEU A 54 -1.31 9.58 -5.49
CA LEU A 54 -0.29 9.09 -6.41
C LEU A 54 0.93 10.00 -6.40
N ILE A 55 2.13 9.40 -6.37
CA ILE A 55 3.40 10.09 -6.63
C ILE A 55 4.18 9.24 -7.63
N ASP A 56 4.55 9.80 -8.78
CA ASP A 56 5.30 9.10 -9.83
C ASP A 56 4.74 7.73 -10.23
N GLY A 57 3.40 7.59 -10.20
CA GLY A 57 2.71 6.33 -10.51
C GLY A 57 2.62 5.32 -9.35
N LEU A 58 3.23 5.62 -8.21
CA LEU A 58 3.13 4.83 -6.98
C LEU A 58 1.94 5.28 -6.13
N LEU A 59 1.16 4.31 -5.67
CA LEU A 59 0.01 4.56 -4.79
C LEU A 59 0.48 4.65 -3.35
N TYR A 60 -0.04 5.62 -2.63
CA TYR A 60 0.20 5.80 -1.21
C TYR A 60 -1.12 5.93 -0.46
N LEU A 61 -1.11 5.46 0.79
CA LEU A 61 -2.15 5.75 1.77
C LEU A 61 -1.58 6.72 2.82
N ARG A 62 -2.30 7.81 3.06
CA ARG A 62 -2.08 8.73 4.17
C ARG A 62 -2.77 8.21 5.42
N GLU A 63 -2.01 8.16 6.49
CA GLU A 63 -2.53 8.05 7.85
C GLU A 63 -2.24 9.35 8.61
N LYS A 64 -2.78 9.51 9.83
CA LYS A 64 -2.78 10.78 10.60
C LYS A 64 -1.46 11.58 10.56
N HIS A 65 -0.32 10.91 10.62
CA HIS A 65 1.00 11.55 10.66
C HIS A 65 2.03 10.93 9.69
N THR A 66 1.61 9.97 8.88
CA THR A 66 2.50 9.14 8.05
C THR A 66 1.87 8.87 6.69
N SER A 67 2.67 8.38 5.76
CA SER A 67 2.15 7.83 4.52
C SER A 67 2.92 6.58 4.17
N ALA A 68 2.21 5.56 3.74
CA ALA A 68 2.77 4.25 3.45
C ALA A 68 2.56 3.91 1.97
N LEU A 69 3.58 3.28 1.36
CA LEU A 69 3.49 2.83 -0.02
C LEU A 69 2.50 1.68 -0.12
N THR A 70 1.54 1.75 -1.03
CA THR A 70 0.61 0.65 -1.28
C THR A 70 1.33 -0.48 -2.01
N ILE A 71 1.40 -1.66 -1.39
CA ILE A 71 1.98 -2.87 -1.95
C ILE A 71 0.88 -3.93 -2.00
N ILE A 72 0.91 -4.85 -2.96
CA ILE A 72 -0.17 -5.83 -3.15
C ILE A 72 0.39 -7.21 -3.42
N ASP A 73 1.53 -7.29 -4.08
CA ASP A 73 2.17 -8.57 -4.38
C ASP A 73 2.71 -9.21 -3.10
N ARG A 74 2.27 -10.44 -2.85
CA ARG A 74 2.64 -11.22 -1.65
C ARG A 74 4.13 -11.48 -1.54
N ASN A 75 4.86 -11.53 -2.65
CA ASN A 75 6.31 -11.72 -2.60
C ASN A 75 6.98 -10.47 -2.01
N TYR A 76 6.55 -9.27 -2.44
CA TYR A 76 7.07 -8.01 -1.88
C TYR A 76 6.63 -7.80 -0.44
N ILE A 77 5.40 -8.16 -0.10
CA ILE A 77 4.91 -8.17 1.29
C ILE A 77 5.80 -9.09 2.15
N SER A 78 6.01 -10.34 1.72
CA SER A 78 6.87 -11.30 2.43
C SER A 78 8.29 -10.80 2.63
N LEU A 79 8.88 -10.16 1.60
CA LEU A 79 10.21 -9.57 1.69
C LEU A 79 10.29 -8.42 2.71
N ILE A 80 9.26 -7.57 2.78
CA ILE A 80 9.20 -6.48 3.76
C ILE A 80 8.99 -7.02 5.16
N LEU A 81 8.10 -8.00 5.33
CA LEU A 81 7.87 -8.68 6.61
C LEU A 81 9.16 -9.34 7.11
N GLN A 82 9.83 -10.09 6.25
CA GLN A 82 11.12 -10.71 6.57
C GLN A 82 12.18 -9.65 6.89
N GLY A 83 12.29 -8.58 6.10
CA GLY A 83 13.22 -7.48 6.37
C GLY A 83 12.94 -6.76 7.69
N CYS A 84 11.67 -6.66 8.09
CA CYS A 84 11.27 -6.07 9.37
C CYS A 84 11.58 -6.98 10.56
N HIS A 85 11.43 -8.30 10.40
CA HIS A 85 11.70 -9.32 11.42
C HIS A 85 13.20 -9.62 11.58
N ASP A 86 13.93 -9.78 10.47
CA ASP A 86 15.31 -10.28 10.44
C ASP A 86 16.37 -9.17 10.59
N CYS A 87 15.97 -7.90 10.81
CA CYS A 87 16.90 -6.77 10.91
C CYS A 87 17.85 -6.92 12.13
N PRO A 88 19.13 -7.31 11.95
CA PRO A 88 20.01 -7.72 13.04
C PRO A 88 20.44 -6.56 13.94
N TYR A 89 20.28 -5.33 13.46
CA TYR A 89 20.63 -4.10 14.17
C TYR A 89 19.65 -3.73 15.29
N MET A 90 18.54 -4.45 15.46
CA MET A 90 17.45 -3.99 16.34
C MET A 90 16.90 -5.00 17.35
N GLY A 91 17.52 -6.19 17.42
CA GLY A 91 17.05 -7.30 18.25
C GLY A 91 15.78 -7.94 17.69
N HIS A 92 15.58 -9.23 17.94
CA HIS A 92 14.35 -9.94 17.58
C HIS A 92 13.13 -9.11 17.97
N MET A 93 12.44 -8.53 16.99
CA MET A 93 11.32 -7.64 17.26
C MET A 93 10.11 -8.46 17.65
N SER A 94 9.45 -8.07 18.75
CA SER A 94 8.11 -8.56 19.06
C SER A 94 7.16 -8.23 17.90
N GLU A 95 6.14 -9.04 17.70
CA GLU A 95 5.11 -8.89 16.68
C GLU A 95 4.55 -7.45 16.60
N ASP A 96 4.34 -6.80 17.75
CA ASP A 96 3.86 -5.42 17.85
C ASP A 96 4.82 -4.38 17.22
N ARG A 97 6.14 -4.59 17.33
CA ARG A 97 7.13 -3.70 16.70
C ARG A 97 7.23 -3.94 15.20
N THR A 98 7.03 -5.18 14.76
CA THR A 98 6.91 -5.51 13.34
C THR A 98 5.68 -4.83 12.73
N LYS A 99 4.53 -4.88 13.43
CA LYS A 99 3.30 -4.18 13.04
C LYS A 99 3.51 -2.67 12.89
N GLU A 100 4.16 -2.02 13.86
CA GLU A 100 4.42 -0.58 13.80
C GLU A 100 5.32 -0.17 12.62
N ARG A 101 6.31 -1.01 12.27
CA ARG A 101 7.22 -0.72 11.14
C ARG A 101 6.56 -0.96 9.80
N VAL A 102 5.76 -2.03 9.67
CA VAL A 102 4.97 -2.29 8.47
C VAL A 102 4.06 -1.11 8.18
N ALA A 103 3.26 -0.67 9.16
CA ALA A 103 2.36 0.47 9.01
C ALA A 103 3.06 1.77 8.55
N ARG A 104 4.33 1.97 8.95
CA ARG A 104 5.13 3.13 8.52
C ARG A 104 5.77 2.98 7.14
N THR A 105 5.90 1.76 6.63
CA THR A 105 6.70 1.45 5.44
C THR A 105 5.83 1.11 4.24
N ALA A 106 4.79 0.30 4.45
CA ALA A 106 3.95 -0.19 3.38
C ALA A 106 2.53 -0.50 3.89
N TRP A 107 1.55 -0.30 3.02
CA TRP A 107 0.15 -0.59 3.30
C TRP A 107 -0.40 -1.60 2.29
N TRP A 108 -1.21 -2.55 2.77
CA TRP A 108 -2.05 -3.42 1.96
C TRP A 108 -3.33 -3.78 2.73
N CYS A 109 -4.47 -3.87 2.03
CA CYS A 109 -5.72 -4.30 2.67
C CYS A 109 -5.52 -5.70 3.27
N ILE A 110 -5.62 -5.82 4.61
CA ILE A 110 -5.43 -7.02 5.45
C ILE A 110 -4.04 -7.25 6.07
N TRP A 111 -3.13 -6.28 6.02
CA TRP A 111 -1.79 -6.43 6.60
C TRP A 111 -1.78 -6.81 8.09
N ASP A 112 -2.78 -6.35 8.85
CA ASP A 112 -2.97 -6.65 10.27
C ASP A 112 -3.34 -8.12 10.53
N GLN A 113 -4.08 -8.73 9.60
CA GLN A 113 -4.51 -10.13 9.67
C GLN A 113 -3.40 -11.10 9.26
N GLU A 114 -2.46 -10.67 8.41
CA GLU A 114 -1.32 -11.50 7.97
C GLU A 114 -0.17 -11.55 8.99
N LEU A 115 -0.24 -10.74 10.05
CA LEU A 115 0.75 -10.68 11.13
C LEU A 115 0.35 -11.45 12.40
N SER A 116 -0.84 -12.07 12.41
CA SER A 116 -1.41 -12.84 13.54
C SER A 116 -1.27 -14.35 13.29
#